data_AF-A0AAN8VVF6-F1
#
_entry.id   AF-A0AAN8VVF6-F1
#
_cell.length_a   1.000
_cell.length_b   1.000
_cell.length_c   1.000
_cell.angle_alpha   90.00
_cell.angle_beta   90.00
_cell.angle_gamma   90.00
#
_symmetry.space_group_name_H-M   'P 1'
#
loop_
_entity.id
_entity.type
_entity.pdbx_description
1 polymer ?
#
loop_
_entity_poly.entity_id
_entity_poly.type
_entity_poly.pdbx_seq_one_letter_code
_entity_poly.pdbx_strand_id
1 'polypeptide(L)'
;MELSTRQRRSHPSDPLATRAKDQYSKTDKPGISKNKEEVDNGLKWFLPILTLGLLRYMSATSNIIHDCDEVFNYWEPLHYLLYNSGFQTWEYSSQFALRSYLYILFHELVGRPASWLFGEEKVRVFYAVRLFIGLLSVIADAVLVVAVSRKYGKRVASYALAMLCLTSGCFFASTSFLPSSFSMYALSLSSGLFLLEKPALAVAVAATGVILGWPFSILAFLPVTFYSLTKKFKRAFVSGAVTSIALLTLSVLIDYCYYGKWTSSVLNLLVYNVVGGGESHLYGIEGPLFYLRNGFNNFNFCFILALLFVLIWPFIKKKYSSELLVLVSPIYIWLIFMSLQPHKEERFLYPIYPLICVAAAAVIDGFPDLFRDPYNPHYLSYGFMISKFLRPVVLGLILCASHARTFSLIHGYSAPIEIYKHFEHHDDTGIGSVVCVGSEWHRFPSSFFIPDYVGEVRWIDDGFRGLLPFPFNSTLGGTSAAPAYFNNKNKASDRQFVSIFSPLTGPYMLQ
;
A
#
# COMPACT_ATOMS: atom_id res chain seq x y z
N MET A 1 -77.59 -31.91 -45.88
CA MET A 1 -77.04 -30.69 -45.28
C MET A 1 -75.61 -30.56 -45.75
N GLU A 2 -75.43 -30.29 -47.06
CA GLU A 2 -75.38 -28.98 -47.74
C GLU A 2 -73.95 -28.39 -47.68
N LEU A 3 -73.20 -28.14 -48.75
CA LEU A 3 -73.32 -28.25 -50.21
C LEU A 3 -71.86 -28.34 -50.74
N SER A 4 -71.50 -29.37 -51.50
CA SER A 4 -71.22 -29.35 -52.96
C SER A 4 -69.73 -29.15 -53.32
N THR A 5 -69.09 -30.22 -53.81
CA THR A 5 -68.65 -30.48 -55.21
C THR A 5 -67.32 -29.82 -55.60
N ARG A 6 -66.19 -30.54 -55.77
CA ARG A 6 -65.82 -31.57 -56.80
C ARG A 6 -65.42 -30.95 -58.15
N GLN A 7 -64.13 -31.08 -58.53
CA GLN A 7 -63.58 -31.33 -59.89
C GLN A 7 -62.03 -31.35 -59.78
N ARG A 8 -61.27 -32.45 -59.86
CA ARG A 8 -60.96 -33.48 -60.89
C ARG A 8 -60.03 -33.03 -62.03
N ARG A 9 -58.83 -33.67 -62.04
CA ARG A 9 -57.84 -33.90 -63.13
C ARG A 9 -56.96 -32.69 -63.51
N SER A 10 -55.68 -32.82 -63.89
CA SER A 10 -54.88 -33.95 -64.41
C SER A 10 -53.37 -33.63 -64.34
N HIS A 11 -52.52 -34.61 -64.03
CA HIS A 11 -51.10 -34.60 -64.42
C HIS A 11 -50.99 -34.72 -65.95
N PRO A 12 -49.92 -34.19 -66.57
CA PRO A 12 -48.89 -35.12 -67.05
C PRO A 12 -47.45 -34.59 -67.09
N SER A 13 -46.53 -35.55 -67.27
CA SER A 13 -45.28 -35.51 -68.06
C SER A 13 -44.00 -34.87 -67.49
N ASP A 14 -43.13 -35.75 -66.99
CA ASP A 14 -41.66 -35.81 -67.26
C ASP A 14 -41.37 -35.67 -68.78
N PRO A 15 -40.16 -35.24 -69.27
CA PRO A 15 -38.93 -36.02 -69.04
C PRO A 15 -37.53 -35.35 -69.19
N LEU A 16 -36.55 -36.07 -68.62
CA LEU A 16 -35.18 -36.39 -69.11
C LEU A 16 -34.09 -35.34 -69.37
N ALA A 17 -32.88 -35.77 -68.94
CA ALA A 17 -31.53 -35.41 -69.39
C ALA A 17 -30.97 -34.09 -68.80
N THR A 18 -29.72 -33.98 -68.33
CA THR A 18 -28.50 -34.71 -68.65
C THR A 18 -27.48 -34.44 -67.53
N ARG A 19 -26.61 -35.41 -67.25
CA ARG A 19 -25.52 -35.32 -66.27
C ARG A 19 -24.34 -34.55 -66.88
N ALA A 20 -23.94 -33.43 -66.29
CA ALA A 20 -22.60 -32.86 -66.47
C ALA A 20 -22.19 -32.06 -65.22
N LYS A 21 -20.94 -32.29 -64.79
CA LYS A 21 -20.27 -31.74 -63.61
C LYS A 21 -20.06 -30.24 -63.76
N ASP A 22 -20.20 -29.48 -62.67
CA ASP A 22 -19.39 -28.28 -62.43
C ASP A 22 -19.25 -27.96 -60.94
N GLN A 23 -18.04 -27.49 -60.60
CA GLN A 23 -17.58 -27.04 -59.29
C GLN A 23 -18.30 -25.77 -58.83
N TYR A 24 -18.71 -25.66 -57.56
CA TYR A 24 -18.19 -24.69 -56.57
C TYR A 24 -19.05 -24.62 -55.28
N SER A 25 -18.37 -24.22 -54.20
CA SER A 25 -18.89 -23.43 -53.08
C SER A 25 -19.77 -24.12 -52.01
N LYS A 26 -19.12 -24.58 -50.93
CA LYS A 26 -19.72 -24.68 -49.59
C LYS A 26 -19.99 -23.27 -49.04
N THR A 27 -21.15 -22.72 -49.34
CA THR A 27 -21.81 -21.69 -48.52
C THR A 27 -23.03 -22.33 -47.92
N ASP A 28 -23.00 -22.52 -46.59
CA ASP A 28 -24.13 -22.42 -45.66
C ASP A 28 -23.83 -23.23 -44.38
N LYS A 29 -23.28 -22.52 -43.39
CA LYS A 29 -23.50 -22.85 -41.98
C LYS A 29 -24.20 -21.65 -41.34
N PRO A 30 -25.36 -21.85 -40.69
CA PRO A 30 -26.12 -20.76 -40.08
C PRO A 30 -25.35 -20.17 -38.91
N GLY A 31 -25.44 -18.83 -38.80
CA GLY A 31 -24.69 -18.00 -37.87
C GLY A 31 -24.89 -18.39 -36.41
N ILE A 32 -23.82 -18.87 -35.80
CA ILE A 32 -23.65 -18.83 -34.35
C ILE A 32 -23.32 -17.38 -34.00
N SER A 33 -24.17 -16.81 -33.16
CA SER A 33 -24.13 -15.45 -32.61
C SER A 33 -22.72 -14.99 -32.22
N LYS A 34 -22.09 -14.16 -33.05
CA LYS A 34 -20.81 -13.50 -32.79
C LYS A 34 -20.86 -12.31 -31.83
N ASN A 35 -21.98 -12.07 -31.14
CA ASN A 35 -22.17 -10.87 -30.30
C ASN A 35 -22.09 -11.10 -28.78
N LYS A 36 -21.50 -12.22 -28.31
CA LYS A 36 -21.31 -12.47 -26.86
C LYS A 36 -19.87 -12.77 -26.41
N GLU A 37 -18.89 -12.83 -27.32
CA GLU A 37 -17.50 -13.22 -26.98
C GLU A 37 -16.50 -12.06 -26.79
N GLU A 38 -16.93 -10.79 -26.88
CA GLU A 38 -16.02 -9.65 -26.68
C GLU A 38 -15.81 -9.23 -25.19
N VAL A 39 -16.36 -9.95 -24.22
CA VAL A 39 -16.52 -9.43 -22.84
C VAL A 39 -15.43 -9.86 -21.83
N ASP A 40 -14.45 -10.73 -22.14
CA ASP A 40 -13.43 -11.15 -21.14
C ASP A 40 -11.97 -11.13 -21.63
N ASN A 41 -11.52 -9.99 -22.18
CA ASN A 41 -10.13 -9.81 -22.63
C ASN A 41 -9.13 -9.43 -21.50
N GLY A 42 -9.56 -9.32 -20.25
CA GLY A 42 -8.71 -8.99 -19.10
C GLY A 42 -8.12 -10.21 -18.38
N LEU A 43 -7.18 -9.97 -17.45
CA LEU A 43 -6.80 -10.95 -16.44
C LEU A 43 -8.01 -11.20 -15.52
N LYS A 44 -8.26 -12.48 -15.24
CA LYS A 44 -9.29 -12.89 -14.28
C LYS A 44 -8.82 -12.56 -12.86
N TRP A 45 -9.76 -12.16 -12.00
CA TRP A 45 -9.50 -11.78 -10.60
C TRP A 45 -8.70 -12.82 -9.81
N PHE A 46 -8.93 -14.10 -10.08
CA PHE A 46 -8.26 -15.20 -9.36
C PHE A 46 -6.74 -15.10 -9.39
N LEU A 47 -6.15 -14.80 -10.55
CA LEU A 47 -4.68 -14.78 -10.68
C LEU A 47 -4.04 -13.66 -9.85
N PRO A 48 -4.41 -12.36 -10.00
CA PRO A 48 -3.85 -11.30 -9.16
C PRO A 48 -4.10 -11.51 -7.67
N ILE A 49 -5.31 -11.94 -7.27
CA ILE A 49 -5.65 -12.18 -5.86
C ILE A 49 -4.78 -13.29 -5.28
N LEU A 50 -4.63 -14.41 -5.99
CA LEU A 50 -3.81 -15.53 -5.52
C LEU A 50 -2.34 -15.14 -5.42
N THR A 51 -1.76 -14.55 -6.47
CA THR A 51 -0.32 -14.23 -6.47
C THR A 51 0.03 -13.13 -5.49
N LEU A 52 -0.76 -12.05 -5.42
CA LEU A 52 -0.55 -11.01 -4.42
C LEU A 52 -0.81 -11.58 -3.02
N GLY A 53 -1.87 -12.38 -2.84
CA GLY A 53 -2.20 -13.02 -1.57
C GLY A 53 -1.05 -13.83 -1.00
N LEU A 54 -0.43 -14.68 -1.81
CA LEU A 54 0.74 -15.47 -1.41
C LEU A 54 1.92 -14.57 -1.00
N LEU A 55 2.26 -13.55 -1.79
CA LEU A 55 3.40 -12.69 -1.50
C LEU A 55 3.15 -11.73 -0.32
N ARG A 56 1.92 -11.23 -0.14
CA ARG A 56 1.52 -10.41 1.01
C ARG A 56 1.45 -11.24 2.29
N TYR A 57 1.03 -12.50 2.20
CA TYR A 57 1.12 -13.46 3.31
C TYR A 57 2.58 -13.68 3.72
N MET A 58 3.47 -13.97 2.76
CA MET A 58 4.90 -14.11 3.03
C MET A 58 5.44 -12.85 3.71
N SER A 59 5.15 -11.67 3.15
CA SER A 59 5.52 -10.39 3.77
C SER A 59 4.98 -10.25 5.20
N ALA A 60 3.69 -10.51 5.45
CA ALA A 60 3.13 -10.35 6.79
C ALA A 60 3.83 -11.23 7.84
N THR A 61 4.29 -12.42 7.43
CA THR A 61 4.96 -13.39 8.33
C THR A 61 6.46 -13.16 8.48
N SER A 62 7.16 -12.68 7.45
CA SER A 62 8.62 -12.64 7.41
C SER A 62 9.22 -11.23 7.31
N ASN A 63 8.40 -10.19 7.13
CA ASN A 63 8.88 -8.82 7.03
C ASN A 63 9.35 -8.30 8.39
N ILE A 64 10.48 -7.62 8.40
CA ILE A 64 10.99 -6.89 9.56
C ILE A 64 10.17 -5.61 9.79
N ILE A 65 10.46 -4.91 10.88
CA ILE A 65 9.94 -3.57 11.13
C ILE A 65 11.05 -2.58 10.76
N HIS A 66 10.81 -1.77 9.74
CA HIS A 66 11.83 -0.87 9.17
C HIS A 66 11.87 0.50 9.84
N ASP A 67 10.79 0.87 10.53
CA ASP A 67 10.55 2.23 10.98
C ASP A 67 10.05 2.22 12.43
N CYS A 68 10.69 3.02 13.30
CA CYS A 68 10.33 3.09 14.71
C CYS A 68 8.97 3.77 14.93
N ASP A 69 8.51 4.62 14.02
CA ASP A 69 7.15 5.15 14.09
C ASP A 69 6.11 4.07 13.84
N GLU A 70 6.41 3.05 13.04
CA GLU A 70 5.50 1.91 12.90
C GLU A 70 5.19 1.31 14.28
N VAL A 71 6.23 1.18 15.12
CA VAL A 71 6.12 0.65 16.48
C VAL A 71 5.45 1.66 17.41
N PHE A 72 6.12 2.78 17.68
CA PHE A 72 5.75 3.68 18.77
C PHE A 72 4.53 4.55 18.46
N ASN A 73 4.19 4.75 17.19
CA ASN A 73 3.02 5.52 16.80
C ASN A 73 1.83 4.67 16.38
N TYR A 74 1.96 3.35 16.19
CA TYR A 74 0.82 2.51 15.77
C TYR A 74 0.72 1.19 16.53
N TRP A 75 1.78 0.36 16.57
CA TRP A 75 1.73 -0.90 17.32
C TRP A 75 1.56 -0.70 18.83
N GLU A 76 2.30 0.24 19.42
CA GLU A 76 2.25 0.49 20.86
C GLU A 76 0.94 1.13 21.33
N PRO A 77 0.37 2.14 20.65
CA PRO A 77 -1.00 2.60 20.92
C PRO A 77 -2.04 1.51 20.74
N LEU A 78 -1.93 0.67 19.71
CA LEU A 78 -2.86 -0.47 19.54
C LEU A 78 -2.73 -1.46 20.70
N HIS A 79 -1.51 -1.77 21.12
CA HIS A 79 -1.25 -2.63 22.27
C HIS A 79 -1.89 -2.05 23.55
N TYR A 80 -1.81 -0.73 23.74
CA TYR A 80 -2.46 -0.06 24.87
C TYR A 80 -3.99 -0.20 24.83
N LEU A 81 -4.63 -0.04 23.68
CA LEU A 81 -6.08 -0.20 23.56
C LEU A 81 -6.56 -1.65 23.79
N LEU A 82 -5.70 -2.64 23.52
CA LEU A 82 -6.01 -4.06 23.68
C LEU A 82 -5.69 -4.58 25.09
N TYR A 83 -4.57 -4.15 25.67
CA TYR A 83 -3.99 -4.75 26.89
C TYR A 83 -3.70 -3.75 28.01
N ASN A 84 -4.08 -2.47 27.86
CA ASN A 84 -3.81 -1.40 28.83
C ASN A 84 -2.32 -1.21 29.18
N SER A 85 -1.42 -1.62 28.29
CA SER A 85 0.03 -1.46 28.40
C SER A 85 0.63 -1.12 27.04
N GLY A 86 1.80 -0.49 27.01
CA GLY A 86 2.46 -0.06 25.78
C GLY A 86 2.94 1.38 25.87
N PHE A 87 3.67 1.82 24.84
CA PHE A 87 4.27 3.15 24.78
C PHE A 87 3.44 4.17 24.00
N GLN A 88 3.59 5.44 24.37
CA GLN A 88 3.08 6.60 23.67
C GLN A 88 4.22 7.57 23.37
N THR A 89 4.12 8.24 22.23
CA THR A 89 4.96 9.39 21.89
C THR A 89 4.27 10.69 22.31
N TRP A 90 5.01 11.81 22.24
CA TRP A 90 4.43 13.13 22.47
C TRP A 90 3.31 13.46 21.48
N GLU A 91 3.26 12.81 20.32
CA GLU A 91 2.24 13.04 19.29
C GLU A 91 0.85 12.54 19.73
N TYR A 92 0.81 11.58 20.66
CA TYR A 92 -0.40 11.07 21.33
C TYR A 92 -0.71 11.74 22.67
N SER A 93 0.11 12.70 23.12
CA SER A 93 -0.26 13.51 24.28
C SER A 93 -1.44 14.40 23.91
N SER A 94 -2.46 14.46 24.77
CA SER A 94 -3.67 15.24 24.50
C SER A 94 -3.39 16.73 24.34
N GLN A 95 -2.24 17.25 24.79
CA GLN A 95 -1.79 18.60 24.49
C GLN A 95 -1.65 18.83 22.98
N PHE A 96 -0.99 17.91 22.27
CA PHE A 96 -0.61 18.06 20.85
C PHE A 96 -1.59 17.36 19.91
N ALA A 97 -2.03 16.14 20.26
CA ALA A 97 -3.02 15.36 19.54
C ALA A 97 -2.79 15.33 18.01
N LEU A 98 -1.60 14.89 17.58
CA LEU A 98 -1.20 14.89 16.16
C LEU A 98 -1.59 13.60 15.43
N ARG A 99 -1.86 12.51 16.16
CA ARG A 99 -2.24 11.21 15.60
C ARG A 99 -3.70 10.91 15.91
N SER A 100 -4.52 10.61 14.91
CA SER A 100 -5.92 10.28 15.18
C SER A 100 -6.06 8.83 15.66
N TYR A 101 -6.77 8.62 16.76
CA TYR A 101 -7.11 7.27 17.23
C TYR A 101 -8.01 6.52 16.26
N LEU A 102 -8.75 7.21 15.37
CA LEU A 102 -9.58 6.56 14.35
C LEU A 102 -8.76 5.61 13.46
N TYR A 103 -7.51 5.94 13.15
CA TYR A 103 -6.64 5.06 12.37
C TYR A 103 -6.28 3.78 13.13
N ILE A 104 -6.05 3.88 14.45
CA ILE A 104 -5.78 2.72 15.32
C ILE A 104 -7.04 1.87 15.46
N LEU A 105 -8.20 2.48 15.71
CA LEU A 105 -9.49 1.79 15.85
C LEU A 105 -9.85 0.99 14.61
N PHE A 106 -9.54 1.49 13.41
CA PHE A 106 -9.76 0.75 12.17
C PHE A 106 -9.01 -0.59 12.14
N HIS A 107 -7.82 -0.67 12.73
CA HIS A 107 -7.04 -1.90 12.82
C HIS A 107 -7.41 -2.73 14.05
N GLU A 108 -7.85 -2.09 15.12
CA GLU A 108 -8.44 -2.73 16.30
C GLU A 108 -9.68 -3.56 15.95
N LEU A 109 -10.40 -3.23 14.87
CA LEU A 109 -11.52 -4.04 14.34
C LEU A 109 -11.13 -5.51 14.12
N VAL A 110 -9.85 -5.79 13.81
CA VAL A 110 -9.31 -7.15 13.72
C VAL A 110 -8.52 -7.54 14.96
N GLY A 111 -7.77 -6.59 15.54
CA GLY A 111 -6.94 -6.85 16.73
C GLY A 111 -7.75 -7.30 17.96
N ARG A 112 -8.90 -6.68 18.24
CA ARG A 112 -9.70 -6.99 19.43
C ARG A 112 -10.41 -8.35 19.36
N PRO A 113 -11.06 -8.74 18.25
CA PRO A 113 -11.55 -10.11 18.12
C PRO A 113 -10.41 -11.14 18.17
N ALA A 114 -9.25 -10.83 17.61
CA ALA A 114 -8.08 -11.71 17.67
C ALA A 114 -7.54 -11.87 19.09
N SER A 115 -7.52 -10.81 19.92
CA SER A 115 -7.10 -10.93 21.33
C SER A 115 -8.05 -11.78 22.15
N TRP A 116 -9.36 -11.75 21.86
CA TRP A 116 -10.31 -12.68 22.48
C TRP A 116 -10.11 -14.13 22.04
N LEU A 117 -9.74 -14.35 20.77
CA LEU A 117 -9.56 -15.69 20.21
C LEU A 117 -8.26 -16.36 20.65
N PHE A 118 -7.17 -15.59 20.70
CA PHE A 118 -5.83 -16.11 21.00
C PHE A 118 -5.42 -15.93 22.47
N GLY A 119 -6.26 -15.29 23.30
CA GLY A 119 -6.01 -15.12 24.73
C GLY A 119 -4.71 -14.37 25.02
N GLU A 120 -3.80 -15.02 25.75
CA GLU A 120 -2.51 -14.47 26.17
C GLU A 120 -1.44 -14.47 25.05
N GLU A 121 -1.71 -15.11 23.90
CA GLU A 121 -0.76 -15.20 22.78
C GLU A 121 -0.73 -13.89 21.94
N LYS A 122 -0.21 -12.82 22.53
CA LYS A 122 -0.14 -11.46 21.95
C LYS A 122 0.52 -11.45 20.56
N VAL A 123 1.55 -12.26 20.35
CA VAL A 123 2.25 -12.38 19.05
C VAL A 123 1.30 -12.81 17.93
N ARG A 124 0.32 -13.69 18.19
CA ARG A 124 -0.66 -14.09 17.16
C ARG A 124 -1.59 -12.95 16.78
N VAL A 125 -1.93 -12.07 17.73
CA VAL A 125 -2.73 -10.87 17.49
C VAL A 125 -1.96 -9.89 16.60
N PHE A 126 -0.66 -9.69 16.86
CA PHE A 126 0.21 -8.89 15.99
C PHE A 126 0.19 -9.39 14.55
N TYR A 127 0.37 -10.69 14.32
CA TYR A 127 0.33 -11.27 12.98
C TYR A 127 -1.08 -11.23 12.35
N ALA A 128 -2.16 -11.35 13.13
CA ALA A 128 -3.52 -11.20 12.62
C ALA A 128 -3.76 -9.80 12.04
N VAL A 129 -3.27 -8.76 12.71
CA VAL A 129 -3.34 -7.38 12.21
C VAL A 129 -2.46 -7.20 10.97
N ARG A 130 -1.24 -7.75 10.94
CA ARG A 130 -0.39 -7.71 9.72
C ARG A 130 -1.02 -8.41 8.52
N LEU A 131 -1.68 -9.54 8.74
CA LEU A 131 -2.40 -10.26 7.70
C LEU A 131 -3.59 -9.45 7.16
N PHE A 132 -4.31 -8.74 8.04
CA PHE A 132 -5.37 -7.81 7.64
C PHE A 132 -4.83 -6.66 6.78
N ILE A 133 -3.72 -6.03 7.18
CA ILE A 133 -3.04 -5.00 6.39
C ILE A 133 -2.63 -5.54 5.02
N GLY A 134 -2.04 -6.74 4.99
CA GLY A 134 -1.70 -7.44 3.75
C GLY A 134 -2.91 -7.70 2.87
N LEU A 135 -4.05 -8.10 3.43
CA LEU A 135 -5.30 -8.31 2.70
C LEU A 135 -5.81 -7.02 2.05
N LEU A 136 -5.76 -5.88 2.76
CA LEU A 136 -6.12 -4.57 2.18
C LEU A 136 -5.23 -4.25 0.97
N SER A 137 -3.93 -4.50 1.07
CA SER A 137 -2.99 -4.37 -0.06
C SER A 137 -3.38 -5.26 -1.23
N VAL A 138 -3.70 -6.55 -0.99
CA VAL A 138 -4.11 -7.50 -2.04
C VAL A 138 -5.35 -6.98 -2.79
N ILE A 139 -6.37 -6.54 -2.06
CA ILE A 139 -7.62 -6.05 -2.65
C ILE A 139 -7.33 -4.82 -3.53
N ALA A 140 -6.61 -3.84 -3.00
CA ALA A 140 -6.29 -2.61 -3.73
C ALA A 140 -5.47 -2.88 -5.00
N ASP A 141 -4.37 -3.62 -4.88
CA ASP A 141 -3.47 -3.91 -6.00
C ASP A 141 -4.11 -4.84 -7.03
N ALA A 142 -4.96 -5.79 -6.61
CA ALA A 142 -5.70 -6.64 -7.54
C ALA A 142 -6.68 -5.83 -8.38
N VAL A 143 -7.39 -4.85 -7.78
CA VAL A 143 -8.28 -3.95 -8.53
C VAL A 143 -7.47 -3.15 -9.56
N LEU A 144 -6.31 -2.59 -9.16
CA LEU A 144 -5.42 -1.88 -10.07
C LEU A 144 -4.97 -2.76 -11.24
N VAL A 145 -4.45 -3.96 -10.96
CA VAL A 145 -3.95 -4.89 -11.99
C VAL A 145 -5.07 -5.32 -12.95
N VAL A 146 -6.24 -5.67 -12.43
CA VAL A 146 -7.39 -6.05 -13.28
C VAL A 146 -7.84 -4.87 -14.15
N ALA A 147 -7.86 -3.66 -13.60
CA ALA A 147 -8.22 -2.45 -14.34
C ALA A 147 -7.22 -2.14 -15.46
N VAL A 148 -5.92 -2.19 -15.15
CA VAL A 148 -4.83 -2.08 -16.14
C VAL A 148 -4.97 -3.15 -17.21
N SER A 149 -5.29 -4.38 -16.84
CA SER A 149 -5.43 -5.48 -17.80
C SER A 149 -6.60 -5.27 -18.75
N ARG A 150 -7.73 -4.77 -18.25
CA ARG A 150 -8.93 -4.53 -19.07
C ARG A 150 -8.73 -3.37 -20.03
N LYS A 151 -7.98 -2.34 -19.61
CA LYS A 151 -7.78 -1.12 -20.42
C LYS A 151 -6.59 -1.20 -21.37
N TYR A 152 -5.48 -1.77 -20.93
CA TYR A 152 -4.19 -1.74 -21.64
C TYR A 152 -3.68 -3.12 -22.05
N GLY A 153 -4.39 -4.18 -21.68
CA GLY A 153 -4.10 -5.56 -22.07
C GLY A 153 -3.33 -6.35 -21.03
N LYS A 154 -3.42 -7.68 -21.15
CA LYS A 154 -2.89 -8.65 -20.16
C LYS A 154 -1.39 -8.51 -19.92
N ARG A 155 -0.60 -8.17 -20.96
CA ARG A 155 0.88 -8.14 -20.85
C ARG A 155 1.38 -7.09 -19.87
N VAL A 156 0.94 -5.84 -20.03
CA VAL A 156 1.31 -4.73 -19.13
C VAL A 156 0.87 -5.04 -17.71
N ALA A 157 -0.36 -5.56 -17.55
CA ALA A 157 -0.88 -5.95 -16.24
C ALA A 157 -0.09 -7.09 -15.60
N SER A 158 0.33 -8.11 -16.36
CA SER A 158 1.18 -9.19 -15.86
C SER A 158 2.56 -8.70 -15.44
N TYR A 159 3.16 -7.75 -16.16
CA TYR A 159 4.43 -7.13 -15.77
C TYR A 159 4.28 -6.30 -14.49
N ALA A 160 3.22 -5.48 -14.40
CA ALA A 160 2.90 -4.71 -13.21
C ALA A 160 2.65 -5.65 -12.00
N LEU A 161 1.87 -6.73 -12.19
CA LEU A 161 1.61 -7.74 -11.17
C LEU A 161 2.90 -8.40 -10.68
N ALA A 162 3.76 -8.84 -11.59
CA ALA A 162 5.04 -9.44 -11.23
C ALA A 162 5.91 -8.49 -10.39
N MET A 163 5.97 -7.21 -10.77
CA MET A 163 6.70 -6.20 -10.01
C MET A 163 6.05 -5.90 -8.66
N LEU A 164 4.72 -5.74 -8.58
CA LEU A 164 4.00 -5.53 -7.31
C LEU A 164 4.23 -6.67 -6.30
N CYS A 165 4.42 -7.89 -6.81
CA CYS A 165 4.71 -9.08 -6.01
C CYS A 165 6.17 -9.15 -5.53
N LEU A 166 7.15 -8.77 -6.36
CA LEU A 166 8.56 -9.12 -6.15
C LEU A 166 9.50 -7.93 -5.98
N THR A 167 9.05 -6.68 -6.15
CA THR A 167 9.88 -5.52 -5.81
C THR A 167 10.01 -5.37 -4.31
N SER A 168 11.22 -5.05 -3.85
CA SER A 168 11.54 -4.94 -2.42
C SER A 168 10.68 -3.88 -1.73
N GLY A 169 10.49 -2.72 -2.38
CA GLY A 169 9.68 -1.64 -1.83
C GLY A 169 8.21 -2.04 -1.62
N CYS A 170 7.60 -2.70 -2.61
CA CYS A 170 6.22 -3.17 -2.46
C CYS A 170 6.10 -4.29 -1.43
N PHE A 171 7.08 -5.21 -1.37
CA PHE A 171 7.07 -6.29 -0.38
C PHE A 171 7.01 -5.74 1.05
N PHE A 172 7.88 -4.80 1.39
CA PHE A 172 7.94 -4.22 2.74
C PHE A 172 6.79 -3.26 3.05
N ALA A 173 6.52 -2.30 2.16
CA ALA A 173 5.45 -1.32 2.38
C ALA A 173 4.06 -1.96 2.53
N SER A 174 3.84 -3.11 1.91
CA SER A 174 2.52 -3.75 1.87
C SER A 174 2.01 -4.34 3.18
N THR A 175 2.85 -4.51 4.19
CA THR A 175 2.48 -5.07 5.50
C THR A 175 3.01 -4.24 6.67
N SER A 176 3.44 -3.01 6.40
CA SER A 176 3.80 -2.02 7.40
C SER A 176 2.55 -1.33 7.94
N PHE A 177 2.43 -1.26 9.28
CA PHE A 177 1.34 -0.58 9.95
C PHE A 177 1.56 0.95 9.99
N LEU A 178 1.53 1.56 8.80
CA LEU A 178 1.80 2.99 8.60
C LEU A 178 0.69 3.65 7.77
N PRO A 179 0.31 4.91 8.08
CA PRO A 179 -0.69 5.60 7.28
C PRO A 179 -0.24 5.86 5.83
N SER A 180 1.08 5.90 5.57
CA SER A 180 1.62 5.97 4.22
C SER A 180 1.35 4.69 3.42
N SER A 181 1.40 3.51 4.04
CA SER A 181 0.95 2.24 3.45
C SER A 181 -0.56 2.23 3.20
N PHE A 182 -1.35 2.78 4.12
CA PHE A 182 -2.79 2.95 3.88
C PHE A 182 -3.09 3.88 2.69
N SER A 183 -2.40 5.02 2.60
CA SER A 183 -2.49 5.92 1.43
C SER A 183 -2.04 5.24 0.14
N MET A 184 -1.03 4.36 0.20
CA MET A 184 -0.61 3.52 -0.94
C MET A 184 -1.74 2.61 -1.42
N TYR A 185 -2.42 1.90 -0.52
CA TYR A 185 -3.56 1.06 -0.88
C TYR A 185 -4.70 1.90 -1.47
N ALA A 186 -5.02 3.03 -0.83
CA ALA A 186 -6.06 3.92 -1.32
C ALA A 186 -5.72 4.50 -2.72
N LEU A 187 -4.46 4.84 -3.00
CA LEU A 187 -4.03 5.33 -4.31
C LEU A 187 -4.12 4.24 -5.38
N SER A 188 -3.70 3.01 -5.03
CA SER A 188 -3.83 1.83 -5.90
C SER A 188 -5.30 1.55 -6.24
N LEU A 189 -6.17 1.49 -5.23
CA LEU A 189 -7.61 1.26 -5.39
C LEU A 189 -8.31 2.40 -6.15
N SER A 190 -8.02 3.66 -5.81
CA SER A 190 -8.56 4.84 -6.49
C SER A 190 -8.16 4.85 -7.98
N SER A 191 -6.89 4.55 -8.28
CA SER A 191 -6.40 4.45 -9.65
C SER A 191 -7.07 3.31 -10.43
N GLY A 192 -7.27 2.15 -9.80
CA GLY A 192 -8.00 1.04 -10.41
C GLY A 192 -9.48 1.39 -10.68
N LEU A 193 -10.17 2.00 -9.72
CA LEU A 193 -11.56 2.45 -9.89
C LEU A 193 -11.70 3.54 -10.96
N PHE A 194 -10.72 4.43 -11.06
CA PHE A 194 -10.61 5.41 -12.11
C PHE A 194 -10.54 4.75 -13.49
N LEU A 195 -9.63 3.79 -13.69
CA LEU A 195 -9.51 3.04 -14.94
C LEU A 195 -10.75 2.20 -15.29
N LEU A 196 -11.50 1.75 -14.27
CA LEU A 196 -12.78 1.03 -14.41
C LEU A 196 -13.98 1.97 -14.65
N GLU A 197 -13.75 3.25 -14.94
CA GLU A 197 -14.79 4.25 -15.23
C GLU A 197 -15.79 4.44 -14.07
N LYS A 198 -15.32 4.30 -12.82
CA LYS A 198 -16.09 4.55 -11.59
C LYS A 198 -15.59 5.80 -10.84
N PRO A 199 -15.71 7.01 -11.43
CA PRO A 199 -15.10 8.23 -10.89
C PRO A 199 -15.60 8.61 -9.49
N ALA A 200 -16.87 8.33 -9.15
CA ALA A 200 -17.40 8.64 -7.82
C ALA A 200 -16.70 7.84 -6.70
N LEU A 201 -16.54 6.53 -6.90
CA LEU A 201 -15.83 5.69 -5.96
C LEU A 201 -14.33 6.01 -5.93
N ALA A 202 -13.73 6.34 -7.07
CA ALA A 202 -12.32 6.74 -7.13
C ALA A 202 -12.06 7.97 -6.24
N VAL A 203 -12.92 8.99 -6.30
CA VAL A 203 -12.81 10.20 -5.47
C VAL A 203 -13.14 9.92 -3.99
N ALA A 204 -14.11 9.08 -3.67
CA ALA A 204 -14.40 8.68 -2.28
C ALA A 204 -13.22 7.94 -1.64
N VAL A 205 -12.61 7.00 -2.36
CA VAL A 205 -11.41 6.28 -1.89
C VAL A 205 -10.23 7.23 -1.75
N ALA A 206 -10.06 8.19 -2.67
CA ALA A 206 -9.04 9.22 -2.54
C ALA A 206 -9.22 10.05 -1.26
N ALA A 207 -10.44 10.53 -0.98
CA ALA A 207 -10.76 11.23 0.26
C ALA A 207 -10.44 10.38 1.50
N THR A 208 -10.78 9.10 1.47
CA THR A 208 -10.47 8.16 2.55
C THR A 208 -8.96 8.01 2.77
N GLY A 209 -8.18 7.85 1.69
CA GLY A 209 -6.72 7.72 1.76
C GLY A 209 -6.00 8.98 2.26
N VAL A 210 -6.56 10.16 1.99
CA VAL A 210 -6.05 11.45 2.49
C VAL A 210 -6.39 11.66 3.96
N ILE A 211 -7.63 11.38 4.37
CA ILE A 211 -8.09 11.71 5.73
C ILE A 211 -7.63 10.67 6.74
N LEU A 212 -7.79 9.37 6.44
CA LEU A 212 -7.40 8.29 7.35
C LEU A 212 -5.94 7.89 7.23
N GLY A 213 -5.40 7.92 6.01
CA GLY A 213 -3.98 7.62 5.77
C GLY A 213 -3.14 8.85 6.11
N TRP A 214 -2.85 9.66 5.11
CA TRP A 214 -1.92 10.76 5.27
C TRP A 214 -2.40 12.03 4.56
N PRO A 215 -2.68 13.13 5.29
CA PRO A 215 -3.27 14.34 4.68
C PRO A 215 -2.43 14.94 3.55
N PHE A 216 -1.10 14.85 3.64
CA PHE A 216 -0.20 15.37 2.61
C PHE A 216 -0.27 14.56 1.30
N SER A 217 -0.71 13.30 1.35
CA SER A 217 -0.89 12.46 0.16
C SER A 217 -1.92 13.01 -0.84
N ILE A 218 -2.69 14.04 -0.45
CA ILE A 218 -3.61 14.76 -1.34
C ILE A 218 -2.97 15.09 -2.69
N LEU A 219 -1.70 15.52 -2.70
CA LEU A 219 -0.97 15.86 -3.92
C LEU A 219 -0.82 14.67 -4.88
N ALA A 220 -0.60 13.45 -4.34
CA ALA A 220 -0.54 12.24 -5.14
C ALA A 220 -1.93 11.84 -5.70
N PHE A 221 -3.01 12.16 -4.99
CA PHE A 221 -4.38 11.89 -5.44
C PHE A 221 -4.92 12.92 -6.44
N LEU A 222 -4.33 14.12 -6.52
CA LEU A 222 -4.85 15.22 -7.36
C LEU A 222 -5.07 14.83 -8.82
N PRO A 223 -4.13 14.18 -9.54
CA PRO A 223 -4.32 13.90 -10.96
C PRO A 223 -5.53 13.01 -11.23
N VAL A 224 -5.64 11.91 -10.49
CA VAL A 224 -6.75 10.94 -10.61
C VAL A 224 -8.08 11.58 -10.19
N THR A 225 -8.06 12.40 -9.13
CA THR A 225 -9.25 13.07 -8.60
C THR A 225 -9.78 14.12 -9.57
N PHE A 226 -8.93 15.02 -10.06
CA PHE A 226 -9.34 16.05 -11.02
C PHE A 226 -9.86 15.44 -12.31
N TYR A 227 -9.18 14.44 -12.85
CA TYR A 227 -9.63 13.78 -14.06
C TYR A 227 -10.95 13.00 -13.85
N SER A 228 -11.16 12.43 -12.66
CA SER A 228 -12.45 11.80 -12.31
C SER A 228 -13.58 12.83 -12.21
N LEU A 229 -13.30 14.03 -11.69
CA LEU A 229 -14.26 15.14 -11.62
C LEU A 229 -14.62 15.67 -13.02
N THR A 230 -13.68 15.75 -13.97
CA THR A 230 -14.00 16.18 -15.34
C THR A 230 -14.91 15.19 -16.07
N LYS A 231 -14.81 13.89 -15.76
CA LYS A 231 -15.68 12.86 -16.36
C LYS A 231 -17.12 12.91 -15.85
N LYS A 232 -17.33 12.98 -14.52
CA LYS A 232 -18.68 12.97 -13.91
C LYS A 232 -18.75 13.86 -12.67
N PHE A 233 -18.63 15.17 -12.86
CA PHE A 233 -18.52 16.17 -11.79
C PHE A 233 -19.50 15.98 -10.64
N LYS A 234 -20.82 16.05 -10.89
CA LYS A 234 -21.84 16.00 -9.82
C LYS A 234 -21.69 14.75 -8.93
N ARG A 235 -21.57 13.56 -9.53
CA ARG A 235 -21.47 12.30 -8.78
C ARG A 235 -20.14 12.19 -8.05
N ALA A 236 -19.04 12.58 -8.69
CA ALA A 236 -17.71 12.50 -8.11
C ALA A 236 -17.51 13.52 -6.97
N PHE A 237 -17.95 14.76 -7.17
CA PHE A 237 -17.91 15.81 -6.17
C PHE A 237 -18.76 15.48 -4.95
N VAL A 238 -20.02 15.08 -5.13
CA VAL A 238 -20.90 14.71 -4.01
C VAL A 238 -20.33 13.51 -3.25
N SER A 239 -19.84 12.48 -3.94
CA SER A 239 -19.23 11.33 -3.29
C SER A 239 -18.01 11.73 -2.47
N GLY A 240 -17.11 12.55 -3.03
CA GLY A 240 -15.95 13.07 -2.30
C GLY A 240 -16.34 13.92 -1.09
N ALA A 241 -17.26 14.87 -1.27
CA ALA A 241 -17.70 15.77 -0.20
C ALA A 241 -18.36 15.01 0.96
N VAL A 242 -19.27 14.08 0.66
CA VAL A 242 -19.95 13.27 1.67
C VAL A 242 -18.94 12.39 2.42
N THR A 243 -18.04 11.71 1.71
CA THR A 243 -16.99 10.90 2.36
C THR A 243 -16.07 11.76 3.23
N SER A 244 -15.63 12.92 2.74
CA SER A 244 -14.76 13.82 3.51
C SER A 244 -15.44 14.35 4.77
N ILE A 245 -16.69 14.83 4.67
CA ILE A 245 -17.44 15.33 5.82
C ILE A 245 -17.65 14.20 6.83
N ALA A 246 -18.11 13.03 6.39
CA ALA A 246 -18.36 11.89 7.27
C ALA A 246 -17.10 11.46 8.01
N LEU A 247 -15.96 11.32 7.32
CA LEU A 247 -14.70 10.90 7.93
C LEU A 247 -14.09 11.95 8.84
N LEU A 248 -14.14 13.24 8.48
CA LEU A 248 -13.65 14.31 9.34
C LEU A 248 -14.50 14.45 10.61
N THR A 249 -15.83 14.37 10.48
CA THR A 249 -16.73 14.37 11.65
C THR A 249 -16.44 13.17 12.54
N LEU A 250 -16.31 11.96 11.96
CA LEU A 250 -15.99 10.76 12.73
C LEU A 250 -14.62 10.88 13.42
N SER A 251 -13.60 11.39 12.72
CA SER A 251 -12.26 11.62 13.27
C SER A 251 -12.31 12.60 14.44
N VAL A 252 -12.98 13.75 14.31
CA VAL A 252 -13.11 14.74 15.39
C VAL A 252 -13.85 14.17 16.60
N LEU A 253 -14.90 13.37 16.38
CA LEU A 253 -15.65 12.73 17.47
C LEU A 253 -14.78 11.72 18.22
N ILE A 254 -14.02 10.89 17.50
CA ILE A 254 -13.10 9.93 18.12
C ILE A 254 -11.96 10.66 18.83
N ASP A 255 -11.39 11.67 18.20
CA ASP A 255 -10.33 12.50 18.82
C ASP A 255 -10.87 13.13 20.11
N TYR A 256 -12.12 13.62 20.15
CA TYR A 256 -12.76 14.10 21.38
C TYR A 256 -12.86 13.01 22.46
N CYS A 257 -13.33 11.81 22.10
CA CYS A 257 -13.48 10.71 23.04
C CYS A 257 -12.15 10.26 23.65
N TYR A 258 -11.08 10.19 22.86
CA TYR A 258 -9.78 9.67 23.30
C TYR A 258 -8.89 10.72 23.94
N TYR A 259 -8.87 11.95 23.41
CA TYR A 259 -8.06 13.04 23.96
C TYR A 259 -8.77 13.82 25.08
N GLY A 260 -10.08 13.64 25.27
CA GLY A 260 -10.86 14.33 26.29
C GLY A 260 -11.09 15.82 26.01
N LYS A 261 -10.77 16.30 24.80
CA LYS A 261 -10.95 17.69 24.38
C LYS A 261 -11.34 17.79 22.91
N TRP A 262 -12.11 18.82 22.54
CA TRP A 262 -12.46 19.05 21.14
C TRP A 262 -11.22 19.41 20.35
N THR A 263 -10.79 18.52 19.45
CA THR A 263 -9.61 18.70 18.62
C THR A 263 -9.75 17.91 17.33
N SER A 264 -8.92 18.22 16.35
CA SER A 264 -8.83 17.47 15.09
C SER A 264 -7.37 17.15 14.83
N SER A 265 -6.99 15.89 14.97
CA SER A 265 -5.60 15.48 14.74
C SER A 265 -5.17 15.71 13.31
N VAL A 266 -6.07 15.55 12.34
CA VAL A 266 -5.83 15.88 10.93
C VAL A 266 -5.45 17.35 10.76
N LEU A 267 -6.20 18.27 11.37
CA LEU A 267 -5.91 19.71 11.30
C LEU A 267 -4.64 20.06 12.08
N ASN A 268 -4.47 19.54 13.29
CA ASN A 268 -3.28 19.80 14.10
C ASN A 268 -2.01 19.36 13.37
N LEU A 269 -2.04 18.20 12.72
CA LEU A 269 -0.93 17.68 11.93
C LEU A 269 -0.61 18.58 10.73
N LEU A 270 -1.63 19.09 10.03
CA LEU A 270 -1.45 20.05 8.93
C LEU A 270 -0.87 21.37 9.43
N VAL A 271 -1.42 21.93 10.50
CA VAL A 271 -0.94 23.19 11.10
C VAL A 271 0.51 23.04 11.57
N TYR A 272 0.83 21.93 12.24
CA TYR A 272 2.18 21.65 12.71
C TYR A 272 3.18 21.66 11.56
N ASN A 273 2.95 20.89 10.49
CA ASN A 273 3.91 20.76 9.40
C ASN A 273 3.91 21.92 8.39
N VAL A 274 2.81 22.66 8.21
CA VAL A 274 2.72 23.72 7.17
C VAL A 274 2.96 25.12 7.71
N VAL A 275 2.46 25.43 8.91
CA VAL A 275 2.42 26.81 9.44
C VAL A 275 3.63 27.12 10.35
N GLY A 276 4.61 26.22 10.42
CA GLY A 276 5.89 26.47 11.11
C GLY A 276 5.94 26.05 12.58
N GLY A 277 5.07 25.12 13.01
CA GLY A 277 5.19 24.46 14.31
C GLY A 277 6.17 23.27 14.29
N GLY A 278 6.36 22.65 13.12
CA GLY A 278 7.13 21.44 12.90
C GLY A 278 8.48 21.74 12.29
N GLU A 279 9.49 21.79 13.14
CA GLU A 279 10.88 21.66 12.72
C GLU A 279 11.11 20.17 12.40
N SER A 280 10.55 19.64 11.29
CA SER A 280 10.73 18.23 10.92
C SER A 280 12.21 17.85 10.76
N HIS A 281 13.07 18.84 10.51
CA HIS A 281 14.53 18.71 10.53
C HIS A 281 15.12 18.34 11.90
N LEU A 282 14.36 18.43 13.01
CA LEU A 282 14.75 17.95 14.34
C LEU A 282 15.03 16.44 14.35
N TYR A 283 14.47 15.70 13.40
CA TYR A 283 14.64 14.26 13.24
C TYR A 283 15.64 13.90 12.13
N GLY A 284 16.46 14.87 11.72
CA GLY A 284 17.48 14.70 10.67
C GLY A 284 17.09 15.33 9.34
N ILE A 285 18.11 15.64 8.55
CA ILE A 285 18.02 16.23 7.21
C ILE A 285 18.78 15.31 6.25
N GLU A 286 18.21 15.14 5.06
CA GLU A 286 18.79 14.28 4.03
C GLU A 286 19.06 15.03 2.72
N GLY A 287 20.11 14.61 2.01
CA GLY A 287 20.56 15.25 0.78
C GLY A 287 19.55 15.17 -0.38
N PRO A 288 19.69 15.99 -1.44
CA PRO A 288 18.74 16.02 -2.56
C PRO A 288 18.62 14.68 -3.31
N LEU A 289 19.67 13.85 -3.30
CA LEU A 289 19.69 12.55 -3.97
C LEU A 289 19.06 11.41 -3.15
N PHE A 290 18.58 11.68 -1.94
CA PHE A 290 18.05 10.66 -1.03
C PHE A 290 16.97 9.79 -1.68
N TYR A 291 15.94 10.40 -2.26
CA TYR A 291 14.83 9.64 -2.87
C TYR A 291 15.20 8.94 -4.17
N LEU A 292 16.23 9.41 -4.89
CA LEU A 292 16.77 8.69 -6.04
C LEU A 292 17.50 7.42 -5.60
N ARG A 293 18.33 7.51 -4.55
CA ARG A 293 19.01 6.36 -3.94
C ARG A 293 18.01 5.38 -3.32
N ASN A 294 17.02 5.91 -2.58
CA ASN A 294 15.97 5.11 -1.96
C ASN A 294 15.11 4.39 -3.01
N GLY A 295 14.64 5.11 -4.04
CA GLY A 295 13.86 4.52 -5.13
C GLY A 295 14.64 3.44 -5.88
N PHE A 296 15.93 3.67 -6.15
CA PHE A 296 16.79 2.66 -6.76
C PHE A 296 17.01 1.46 -5.83
N ASN A 297 17.19 1.64 -4.53
CA ASN A 297 17.31 0.51 -3.60
C ASN A 297 16.02 -0.33 -3.58
N ASN A 298 14.86 0.31 -3.58
CA ASN A 298 13.58 -0.39 -3.44
C ASN A 298 13.07 -1.06 -4.72
N PHE A 299 13.41 -0.51 -5.89
CA PHE A 299 12.88 -0.94 -7.19
C PHE A 299 13.97 -1.22 -8.24
N ASN A 300 15.25 -1.01 -7.93
CA ASN A 300 16.36 -1.16 -8.87
C ASN A 300 16.09 -0.40 -10.19
N PHE A 301 16.34 -1.05 -11.33
CA PHE A 301 16.06 -0.49 -12.65
C PHE A 301 14.57 -0.23 -12.91
N CYS A 302 13.62 -0.82 -12.16
CA CYS A 302 12.20 -0.50 -12.28
C CYS A 302 11.94 0.98 -11.96
N PHE A 303 12.64 1.56 -10.96
CA PHE A 303 12.54 2.98 -10.66
C PHE A 303 13.00 3.84 -11.83
N ILE A 304 14.15 3.50 -12.43
CA ILE A 304 14.70 4.23 -13.58
C ILE A 304 13.71 4.17 -14.76
N LEU A 305 13.16 3.00 -15.06
CA LEU A 305 12.17 2.84 -16.11
C LEU A 305 10.91 3.66 -15.85
N ALA A 306 10.44 3.73 -14.59
CA ALA A 306 9.32 4.58 -14.21
C ALA A 306 9.63 6.07 -14.45
N LEU A 307 10.84 6.55 -14.14
CA LEU A 307 11.23 7.93 -14.44
C LEU A 307 11.28 8.20 -15.94
N LEU A 308 11.79 7.26 -16.74
CA LEU A 308 11.86 7.35 -18.21
C LEU A 308 10.50 7.32 -18.90
N PHE A 309 9.40 7.00 -18.21
CA PHE A 309 8.06 6.93 -18.79
C PHE A 309 7.66 8.22 -19.52
N VAL A 310 7.92 9.41 -18.96
CA VAL A 310 7.60 10.70 -19.61
C VAL A 310 8.39 10.89 -20.91
N LEU A 311 9.64 10.44 -20.98
CA LEU A 311 10.46 10.54 -22.19
C LEU A 311 9.96 9.59 -23.30
N ILE A 312 9.46 8.42 -22.91
CA ILE A 312 8.97 7.39 -23.84
C ILE A 312 7.51 7.67 -24.25
N TRP A 313 6.75 8.41 -23.44
CA TRP A 313 5.33 8.71 -23.64
C TRP A 313 4.97 9.13 -25.09
N PRO A 314 5.69 10.05 -25.77
CA PRO A 314 5.35 10.47 -27.13
C PRO A 314 5.30 9.32 -28.16
N PHE A 315 6.08 8.27 -27.94
CA PHE A 315 6.17 7.09 -28.80
C PHE A 315 5.09 6.06 -28.49
N ILE A 316 4.68 5.96 -27.22
CA ILE A 316 3.69 4.96 -26.75
C ILE A 316 2.27 5.52 -26.62
N LYS A 317 2.06 6.84 -26.80
CA LYS A 317 0.74 7.50 -26.69
C LYS A 317 -0.33 7.00 -27.67
N LYS A 318 0.07 6.41 -28.81
CA LYS A 318 -0.88 5.81 -29.76
C LYS A 318 -1.43 4.48 -29.24
N LYS A 319 -0.65 3.80 -28.39
CA LYS A 319 -0.98 2.49 -27.81
C LYS A 319 -1.72 2.63 -26.48
N TYR A 320 -1.37 3.65 -25.69
CA TYR A 320 -1.98 3.92 -24.40
C TYR A 320 -2.76 5.23 -24.39
N SER A 321 -3.96 5.22 -23.81
CA SER A 321 -4.74 6.44 -23.62
C SER A 321 -4.06 7.43 -22.67
N SER A 322 -4.34 8.73 -22.82
CA SER A 322 -3.84 9.81 -21.94
C SER A 322 -4.10 9.59 -20.45
N GLU A 323 -5.09 8.75 -20.12
CA GLU A 323 -5.38 8.34 -18.75
C GLU A 323 -4.23 7.58 -18.07
N LEU A 324 -3.35 6.91 -18.83
CA LEU A 324 -2.16 6.27 -18.27
C LEU A 324 -1.16 7.32 -17.76
N LEU A 325 -1.00 8.42 -18.50
CA LEU A 325 -0.18 9.54 -18.06
C LEU A 325 -0.75 10.17 -16.78
N VAL A 326 -2.08 10.33 -16.70
CA VAL A 326 -2.75 10.81 -15.49
C VAL A 326 -2.48 9.88 -14.30
N LEU A 327 -2.61 8.57 -14.52
CA LEU A 327 -2.38 7.55 -13.48
C LEU A 327 -0.94 7.54 -12.98
N VAL A 328 0.05 7.74 -13.85
CA VAL A 328 1.48 7.68 -13.51
C VAL A 328 2.02 9.04 -13.03
N SER A 329 1.37 10.14 -13.38
CA SER A 329 1.80 11.50 -13.00
C SER A 329 2.03 11.73 -11.49
N PRO A 330 1.33 11.07 -10.54
CA PRO A 330 1.62 11.20 -9.12
C PRO A 330 3.06 10.88 -8.75
N ILE A 331 3.75 9.97 -9.49
CA ILE A 331 5.17 9.65 -9.23
C ILE A 331 6.01 10.93 -9.27
N TYR A 332 5.85 11.73 -10.31
CA TYR A 332 6.68 12.92 -10.51
C TYR A 332 6.28 14.05 -9.56
N ILE A 333 4.99 14.29 -9.39
CA ILE A 333 4.48 15.33 -8.48
C ILE A 333 4.94 15.03 -7.05
N TRP A 334 4.79 13.79 -6.62
CA TRP A 334 5.14 13.36 -5.28
C TRP A 334 6.65 13.35 -5.04
N LEU A 335 7.44 12.85 -6.00
CA LEU A 335 8.90 12.87 -5.89
C LEU A 335 9.44 14.29 -5.79
N ILE A 336 8.94 15.24 -6.60
CA ILE A 336 9.36 16.64 -6.52
C ILE A 336 8.98 17.21 -5.16
N PHE A 337 7.71 17.08 -4.76
CA PHE A 337 7.23 17.63 -3.50
C PHE A 337 8.01 17.10 -2.29
N MET A 338 8.22 15.78 -2.22
CA MET A 338 8.96 15.16 -1.12
C MET A 338 10.44 15.52 -1.15
N SER A 339 11.06 15.60 -2.34
CA SER A 339 12.49 15.95 -2.45
C SER A 339 12.81 17.37 -2.02
N LEU A 340 11.83 18.28 -2.09
CA LEU A 340 11.96 19.66 -1.60
C LEU A 340 11.93 19.76 -0.08
N GLN A 341 11.42 18.76 0.63
CA GLN A 341 11.41 18.76 2.09
C GLN A 341 12.81 18.44 2.64
N PRO A 342 13.32 19.17 3.65
CA PRO A 342 14.61 18.86 4.26
C PRO A 342 14.65 17.48 4.91
N HIS A 343 13.60 17.15 5.66
CA HIS A 343 13.45 15.86 6.32
C HIS A 343 12.86 14.83 5.36
N LYS A 344 13.47 13.64 5.29
CA LYS A 344 13.13 12.60 4.33
C LYS A 344 13.22 11.23 4.97
N GLU A 345 12.25 10.40 4.64
CA GLU A 345 12.17 9.03 5.12
C GLU A 345 11.66 8.14 4.00
N GLU A 346 12.07 6.88 4.01
CA GLU A 346 11.68 5.90 3.00
C GLU A 346 10.15 5.75 2.88
N ARG A 347 9.46 5.66 4.03
CA ARG A 347 8.01 5.48 4.09
C ARG A 347 7.21 6.62 3.46
N PHE A 348 7.81 7.80 3.27
CA PHE A 348 7.12 8.92 2.62
C PHE A 348 6.87 8.67 1.14
N LEU A 349 7.63 7.77 0.49
CA LEU A 349 7.39 7.39 -0.91
C LEU A 349 6.40 6.24 -1.09
N TYR A 350 5.98 5.56 -0.02
CA TYR A 350 5.06 4.42 -0.12
C TYR A 350 3.81 4.71 -0.97
N PRO A 351 3.15 5.88 -0.88
CA PRO A 351 1.94 6.14 -1.66
C PRO A 351 2.05 5.87 -3.16
N ILE A 352 3.22 6.12 -3.77
CA ILE A 352 3.41 6.00 -5.23
C ILE A 352 3.99 4.65 -5.69
N TYR A 353 4.34 3.75 -4.77
CA TYR A 353 5.01 2.49 -5.08
C TYR A 353 4.29 1.64 -6.14
N PRO A 354 2.95 1.44 -6.08
CA PRO A 354 2.23 0.68 -7.10
C PRO A 354 2.30 1.33 -8.48
N LEU A 355 2.33 2.67 -8.53
CA LEU A 355 2.37 3.42 -9.78
C LEU A 355 3.73 3.31 -10.45
N ILE A 356 4.83 3.19 -9.68
CA ILE A 356 6.18 2.88 -10.21
C ILE A 356 6.15 1.57 -10.99
N CYS A 357 5.51 0.53 -10.44
CA CYS A 357 5.36 -0.76 -11.13
C CYS A 357 4.56 -0.63 -12.42
N VAL A 358 3.45 0.13 -12.43
CA VAL A 358 2.64 0.35 -13.64
C VAL A 358 3.41 1.13 -14.71
N ALA A 359 4.12 2.19 -14.32
CA ALA A 359 4.92 3.02 -15.22
C ALA A 359 6.05 2.20 -15.88
N ALA A 360 6.81 1.46 -15.07
CA ALA A 360 7.86 0.58 -15.57
C ALA A 360 7.30 -0.52 -16.49
N ALA A 361 6.14 -1.10 -16.15
CA ALA A 361 5.49 -2.12 -16.97
C ALA A 361 5.10 -1.57 -18.35
N ALA A 362 4.56 -0.36 -18.38
CA ALA A 362 4.20 0.32 -19.62
C ALA A 362 5.42 0.63 -20.48
N VAL A 363 6.53 1.04 -19.86
CA VAL A 363 7.82 1.26 -20.56
C VAL A 363 8.36 -0.04 -21.14
N ILE A 364 8.44 -1.12 -20.36
CA ILE A 364 8.93 -2.42 -20.85
C ILE A 364 8.06 -2.93 -22.00
N ASP A 365 6.73 -2.86 -21.88
CA ASP A 365 5.83 -3.31 -22.96
C ASP A 365 5.81 -2.36 -24.17
N GLY A 366 6.08 -1.08 -23.97
CA GLY A 366 6.16 -0.08 -25.03
C GLY A 366 7.51 -0.03 -25.75
N PHE A 367 8.57 -0.58 -25.17
CA PHE A 367 9.95 -0.33 -25.63
C PHE A 367 10.21 -0.67 -27.12
N PRO A 368 9.80 -1.82 -27.66
CA PRO A 368 9.87 -2.10 -29.10
C PRO A 368 9.16 -1.10 -30.00
N ASP A 369 8.12 -0.42 -29.54
CA ASP A 369 7.41 0.56 -30.35
C ASP A 369 8.31 1.77 -30.69
N LEU A 370 9.44 1.95 -29.99
CA LEU A 370 10.49 2.93 -30.31
C LEU A 370 11.27 2.61 -31.59
N PHE A 371 11.34 1.33 -31.97
CA PHE A 371 12.03 0.84 -33.17
C PHE A 371 11.07 0.56 -34.32
N ARG A 372 9.79 0.90 -34.16
CA ARG A 372 8.77 0.70 -35.18
C ARG A 372 8.81 1.84 -36.18
N ASP A 373 8.88 1.50 -37.46
CA ASP A 373 8.82 2.50 -38.53
C ASP A 373 7.42 3.16 -38.54
N PRO A 374 7.33 4.49 -38.39
CA PRO A 374 6.05 5.20 -38.42
C PRO A 374 5.36 5.18 -39.79
N TYR A 375 6.10 4.95 -40.89
CA TYR A 375 5.58 4.97 -42.26
C TYR A 375 5.29 3.58 -42.82
N ASN A 376 5.99 2.53 -42.35
CA ASN A 376 5.74 1.15 -42.77
C ASN A 376 5.52 0.20 -41.58
N PRO A 377 4.28 0.08 -41.07
CA PRO A 377 3.97 -0.70 -39.88
C PRO A 377 4.12 -2.22 -40.06
N HIS A 378 4.30 -2.71 -41.30
CA HIS A 378 4.55 -4.11 -41.64
C HIS A 378 6.04 -4.47 -41.68
N TYR A 379 6.92 -3.47 -41.76
CA TYR A 379 8.36 -3.70 -41.70
C TYR A 379 8.81 -3.90 -40.25
N LEU A 380 9.24 -5.11 -39.93
CA LEU A 380 9.76 -5.47 -38.61
C LEU A 380 11.28 -5.29 -38.60
N SER A 381 11.73 -4.12 -38.13
CA SER A 381 13.17 -3.86 -37.92
C SER A 381 13.80 -4.92 -37.01
N TYR A 382 15.07 -5.26 -37.24
CA TYR A 382 15.84 -6.11 -36.32
C TYR A 382 15.80 -5.59 -34.88
N GLY A 383 15.84 -4.25 -34.70
CA GLY A 383 15.70 -3.62 -33.39
C GLY A 383 14.36 -3.91 -32.72
N PHE A 384 13.27 -3.96 -33.48
CA PHE A 384 11.93 -4.33 -32.98
C PHE A 384 11.87 -5.80 -32.53
N MET A 385 12.50 -6.70 -33.28
CA MET A 385 12.55 -8.13 -32.92
C MET A 385 13.43 -8.37 -31.70
N ILE A 386 14.65 -7.83 -31.65
CA ILE A 386 15.56 -7.94 -30.51
C ILE A 386 14.90 -7.39 -29.24
N SER A 387 14.30 -6.20 -29.33
CA SER A 387 13.66 -5.58 -28.17
C SER A 387 12.48 -6.39 -27.64
N LYS A 388 11.71 -7.10 -28.49
CA LYS A 388 10.68 -8.04 -28.03
C LYS A 388 11.25 -9.18 -27.18
N PHE A 389 12.38 -9.77 -27.60
CA PHE A 389 13.06 -10.82 -26.84
C PHE A 389 13.72 -10.30 -25.57
N LEU A 390 14.18 -9.04 -25.57
CA LEU A 390 14.86 -8.44 -24.43
C LEU A 390 13.92 -8.10 -23.26
N ARG A 391 12.63 -7.82 -23.53
CA ARG A 391 11.63 -7.48 -22.48
C ARG A 391 11.58 -8.49 -21.31
N PRO A 392 11.36 -9.81 -21.53
CA PRO A 392 11.32 -10.78 -20.43
C PRO A 392 12.66 -10.92 -19.71
N VAL A 393 13.79 -10.74 -20.41
CA VAL A 393 15.13 -10.78 -19.81
C VAL A 393 15.32 -9.62 -18.84
N VAL A 394 15.01 -8.38 -19.27
CA VAL A 394 15.09 -7.19 -18.42
C VAL A 394 14.17 -7.30 -17.21
N LEU A 395 12.93 -7.74 -17.42
CA LEU A 395 12.01 -7.99 -16.32
C LEU A 395 12.56 -9.04 -15.36
N GLY A 396 13.06 -10.17 -15.86
CA GLY A 396 13.65 -11.23 -15.04
C GLY A 396 14.80 -10.72 -14.17
N LEU A 397 15.73 -9.95 -14.73
CA LEU A 397 16.86 -9.36 -13.99
C LEU A 397 16.38 -8.40 -12.88
N ILE A 398 15.40 -7.55 -13.18
CA ILE A 398 14.80 -6.63 -12.19
C ILE A 398 14.18 -7.42 -11.03
N LEU A 399 13.40 -8.46 -11.34
CA LEU A 399 12.72 -9.26 -10.32
C LEU A 399 13.73 -10.06 -9.48
N CYS A 400 14.75 -10.65 -10.09
CA CYS A 400 15.82 -11.36 -9.37
C CYS A 400 16.59 -10.42 -8.43
N ALA A 401 17.02 -9.25 -8.90
CA ALA A 401 17.73 -8.28 -8.07
C ALA A 401 16.87 -7.77 -6.90
N SER A 402 15.58 -7.53 -7.15
CA SER A 402 14.65 -7.05 -6.12
C SER A 402 14.34 -8.12 -5.06
N HIS A 403 14.17 -9.37 -5.50
CA HIS A 403 13.96 -10.48 -4.59
C HIS A 403 15.21 -10.80 -3.77
N ALA A 404 16.39 -10.76 -4.38
CA ALA A 404 17.67 -10.93 -3.69
C ALA A 404 17.87 -9.87 -2.59
N ARG A 405 17.51 -8.62 -2.84
CA ARG A 405 17.51 -7.57 -1.82
C ARG A 405 16.54 -7.88 -0.69
N THR A 406 15.32 -8.29 -1.01
CA THR A 406 14.30 -8.63 0.00
C THR A 406 14.82 -9.72 0.93
N PHE A 407 15.37 -10.79 0.35
CA PHE A 407 16.00 -11.89 1.08
C PHE A 407 17.19 -11.41 1.95
N SER A 408 18.08 -10.60 1.36
CA SER A 408 19.25 -10.03 2.05
C SER A 408 18.85 -9.19 3.27
N LEU A 409 17.79 -8.38 3.15
CA LEU A 409 17.30 -7.56 4.26
C LEU A 409 16.66 -8.38 5.38
N ILE A 410 15.82 -9.36 5.03
CA ILE A 410 15.22 -10.24 6.03
C ILE A 410 16.32 -11.01 6.77
N HIS A 411 17.24 -11.66 6.05
CA HIS A 411 18.32 -12.43 6.70
C HIS A 411 19.30 -11.56 7.48
N GLY A 412 19.65 -10.38 6.97
CA GLY A 412 20.65 -9.51 7.58
C GLY A 412 20.14 -8.67 8.76
N TYR A 413 18.82 -8.43 8.86
CA TYR A 413 18.27 -7.45 9.80
C TYR A 413 17.07 -7.95 10.62
N SER A 414 16.75 -9.25 10.63
CA SER A 414 15.68 -9.80 11.48
C SER A 414 16.04 -9.99 12.96
N ALA A 415 17.30 -9.77 13.34
CA ALA A 415 17.79 -9.98 14.70
C ALA A 415 16.91 -9.36 15.80
N PRO A 416 16.38 -8.12 15.69
CA PRO A 416 15.54 -7.53 16.73
C PRO A 416 14.24 -8.31 16.99
N ILE A 417 13.61 -8.91 15.98
CA ILE A 417 12.41 -9.73 16.20
C ILE A 417 12.81 -11.11 16.75
N GLU A 418 13.89 -11.71 16.24
CA GLU A 418 14.35 -13.03 16.68
C GLU A 418 14.78 -13.04 18.16
N ILE A 419 15.51 -12.01 18.61
CA ILE A 419 15.98 -11.91 19.99
C ILE A 419 14.81 -11.93 20.98
N TYR A 420 13.73 -11.20 20.68
CA TYR A 420 12.58 -11.08 21.60
C TYR A 420 11.74 -12.38 21.65
N LYS A 421 11.80 -13.25 20.64
CA LYS A 421 11.17 -14.59 20.71
C LYS A 421 11.79 -15.47 21.79
N HIS A 422 13.05 -15.23 22.16
CA HIS A 422 13.69 -16.00 23.22
C HIS A 422 13.13 -15.70 24.61
N PHE A 423 12.43 -14.57 24.81
CA PHE A 423 11.77 -14.28 26.08
C PHE A 423 10.65 -15.27 26.41
N GLU A 424 10.01 -15.89 25.42
CA GLU A 424 9.00 -16.93 25.67
C GLU A 424 9.59 -18.17 26.39
N HIS A 425 10.91 -18.37 26.34
CA HIS A 425 11.57 -19.57 26.89
C HIS A 425 12.36 -19.29 28.19
N HIS A 426 12.29 -18.07 28.72
CA HIS A 426 13.07 -17.64 29.90
C HIS A 426 12.20 -17.53 31.17
N ASP A 427 11.56 -18.64 31.54
CA ASP A 427 10.74 -18.78 32.75
C ASP A 427 11.54 -18.68 34.06
N ASP A 428 12.86 -18.80 34.01
CA ASP A 428 13.75 -18.67 35.17
C ASP A 428 13.87 -17.23 35.70
N THR A 429 13.30 -16.25 34.98
CA THR A 429 13.26 -14.85 35.41
C THR A 429 12.05 -14.60 36.30
N GLY A 430 12.26 -14.00 37.48
CA GLY A 430 11.18 -13.74 38.43
C GLY A 430 10.05 -12.91 37.82
N ILE A 431 8.81 -13.20 38.22
CA ILE A 431 7.61 -12.42 37.84
C ILE A 431 7.82 -10.96 38.21
N GLY A 432 7.50 -10.05 37.28
CA GLY A 432 7.72 -8.61 37.43
C GLY A 432 9.13 -8.17 37.04
N SER A 433 9.85 -8.98 36.23
CA SER A 433 11.15 -8.60 35.69
C SER A 433 11.06 -7.36 34.79
N VAL A 434 12.17 -6.63 34.68
CA VAL A 434 12.25 -5.41 33.86
C VAL A 434 13.15 -5.68 32.67
N VAL A 435 12.62 -5.47 31.46
CA VAL A 435 13.41 -5.51 30.23
C VAL A 435 14.00 -4.12 29.99
N CYS A 436 15.33 -4.04 30.00
CA CYS A 436 16.06 -2.81 29.80
C CYS A 436 16.61 -2.74 28.37
N VAL A 437 16.23 -1.71 27.62
CA VAL A 437 16.64 -1.51 26.23
C VAL A 437 17.57 -0.29 26.14
N GLY A 438 18.72 -0.46 25.50
CA GLY A 438 19.72 0.59 25.30
C GLY A 438 19.65 1.28 23.93
N SER A 439 20.80 1.42 23.27
CA SER A 439 20.97 2.23 22.05
C SER A 439 20.13 1.84 20.85
N GLU A 440 19.66 0.60 20.80
CA GLU A 440 18.81 0.10 19.72
C GLU A 440 17.31 0.19 20.05
N TRP A 441 16.89 1.12 20.92
CA TRP A 441 15.47 1.34 21.25
C TRP A 441 14.58 1.54 20.01
N HIS A 442 15.11 2.15 18.94
CA HIS A 442 14.42 2.37 17.67
C HIS A 442 14.20 1.07 16.87
N ARG A 443 14.82 -0.04 17.29
CA ARG A 443 14.62 -1.40 16.74
C ARG A 443 13.76 -2.28 17.67
N PHE A 444 13.28 -1.75 18.79
CA PHE A 444 12.33 -2.46 19.66
C PHE A 444 11.13 -2.94 18.82
N PRO A 445 10.80 -4.24 18.80
CA PRO A 445 9.83 -4.77 17.84
C PRO A 445 8.39 -4.40 18.20
N SER A 446 7.99 -4.59 19.46
CA SER A 446 6.76 -4.10 20.10
C SER A 446 6.52 -4.87 21.41
N SER A 447 5.72 -4.29 22.32
CA SER A 447 5.15 -4.93 23.51
C SER A 447 4.35 -6.21 23.20
N PHE A 448 3.88 -6.42 21.96
CA PHE A 448 3.30 -7.70 21.54
C PHE A 448 4.25 -8.90 21.68
N PHE A 449 5.57 -8.66 21.66
CA PHE A 449 6.63 -9.67 21.82
C PHE A 449 7.16 -9.77 23.25
N ILE A 450 6.55 -9.05 24.21
CA ILE A 450 6.94 -9.07 25.61
C ILE A 450 6.01 -10.02 26.38
N PRO A 451 6.53 -11.08 27.02
CA PRO A 451 5.70 -12.00 27.82
C PRO A 451 5.03 -11.31 29.03
N ASP A 452 3.94 -11.89 29.53
CA ASP A 452 3.17 -11.31 30.64
C ASP A 452 3.89 -11.35 32.00
N TYR A 453 4.89 -12.23 32.16
CA TYR A 453 5.72 -12.24 33.37
C TYR A 453 6.64 -11.02 33.48
N VAL A 454 6.92 -10.33 32.37
CA VAL A 454 7.71 -9.09 32.34
C VAL A 454 6.82 -7.95 32.81
N GLY A 455 7.19 -7.31 33.92
CA GLY A 455 6.40 -6.23 34.50
C GLY A 455 6.52 -4.93 33.72
N GLU A 456 7.73 -4.60 33.25
CA GLU A 456 7.99 -3.32 32.58
C GLU A 456 9.08 -3.42 31.51
N VAL A 457 8.95 -2.63 30.44
CA VAL A 457 10.04 -2.32 29.51
C VAL A 457 10.51 -0.90 29.78
N ARG A 458 11.83 -0.71 29.86
CA ARG A 458 12.42 0.58 30.22
C ARG A 458 13.68 0.89 29.41
N TRP A 459 14.03 2.18 29.35
CA TRP A 459 15.21 2.67 28.63
C TRP A 459 16.43 2.83 29.56
N ILE A 460 17.60 2.44 29.06
CA ILE A 460 18.91 2.68 29.68
C ILE A 460 19.47 4.01 29.18
N ASP A 461 20.11 4.79 30.06
CA ASP A 461 20.87 5.97 29.61
C ASP A 461 22.17 5.51 28.92
N ASP A 462 22.18 5.64 27.61
CA ASP A 462 23.27 5.29 26.72
C ASP A 462 23.90 6.54 26.05
N GLY A 463 23.50 7.74 26.47
CA GLY A 463 23.90 8.99 25.84
C GLY A 463 22.89 9.59 24.85
N PHE A 464 21.77 8.93 24.54
CA PHE A 464 20.72 9.52 23.71
C PHE A 464 20.08 10.74 24.40
N ARG A 465 19.89 11.84 23.66
CA ARG A 465 19.36 13.12 24.19
C ARG A 465 18.11 13.62 23.47
N GLY A 466 17.56 12.82 22.57
CA GLY A 466 16.21 13.03 22.05
C GLY A 466 15.14 12.59 23.05
N LEU A 467 13.90 12.95 22.77
CA LEU A 467 12.74 12.53 23.57
C LEU A 467 12.38 11.08 23.24
N LEU A 468 12.40 10.21 24.24
CA LEU A 468 12.00 8.81 24.07
C LEU A 468 10.48 8.61 24.27
N PRO A 469 9.90 7.55 23.70
CA PRO A 469 8.53 7.12 24.03
C PRO A 469 8.39 6.80 25.52
N PHE A 470 7.24 7.07 26.11
CA PHE A 470 6.94 6.72 27.51
C PHE A 470 5.78 5.73 27.58
N PRO A 471 5.73 4.84 28.57
CA PRO A 471 4.54 4.03 28.80
C PRO A 471 3.28 4.90 28.94
N PHE A 472 2.17 4.45 28.36
CA PHE A 472 0.87 5.02 28.70
C PHE A 472 0.63 4.85 30.21
N ASN A 473 0.00 5.85 30.84
CA ASN A 473 -0.27 5.83 32.26
C ASN A 473 -1.74 6.11 32.54
N SER A 474 -2.49 5.06 32.88
CA SER A 474 -3.92 5.14 33.18
C SER A 474 -4.22 6.01 34.40
N THR A 475 -3.29 6.14 35.36
CA THR A 475 -3.46 7.03 36.53
C THR A 475 -3.40 8.52 36.16
N LEU A 476 -2.75 8.87 35.05
CA LEU A 476 -2.69 10.23 34.51
C LEU A 476 -3.80 10.52 33.49
N GLY A 477 -4.74 9.58 33.29
CA GLY A 477 -5.83 9.71 32.32
C GLY A 477 -5.62 8.95 31.01
N GLY A 478 -4.61 8.08 30.91
CA GLY A 478 -4.41 7.22 29.73
C GLY A 478 -4.27 8.01 28.44
N THR A 479 -5.16 7.78 27.47
CA THR A 479 -5.17 8.46 26.15
C THR A 479 -5.51 9.96 26.24
N SER A 480 -6.19 10.37 27.31
CA SER A 480 -6.58 11.78 27.54
C SER A 480 -5.52 12.59 28.27
N ALA A 481 -4.44 11.95 28.72
CA ALA A 481 -3.39 12.58 29.48
C ALA A 481 -2.61 13.61 28.64
N ALA A 482 -2.19 14.70 29.28
CA ALA A 482 -1.19 15.63 28.75
C ALA A 482 0.04 15.69 29.67
N PRO A 483 0.89 14.64 29.70
CA PRO A 483 2.01 14.62 30.61
C PRO A 483 3.03 15.73 30.33
N ALA A 484 3.43 16.44 31.38
CA ALA A 484 4.32 17.61 31.28
C ALA A 484 5.75 17.28 30.79
N TYR A 485 6.14 16.00 30.76
CA TYR A 485 7.44 15.56 30.25
C TYR A 485 7.52 15.48 28.72
N PHE A 486 6.39 15.58 28.01
CA PHE A 486 6.38 15.62 26.56
C PHE A 486 6.57 17.04 26.02
N ASN A 487 7.27 17.16 24.89
CA ASN A 487 7.49 18.43 24.20
C ASN A 487 7.58 18.24 22.68
N ASN A 488 7.31 19.29 21.92
CA ASN A 488 7.37 19.30 20.45
C ASN A 488 8.77 19.69 19.90
N LYS A 489 9.81 19.62 20.73
CA LYS A 489 11.18 20.05 20.40
C LYS A 489 12.20 18.91 20.44
N ASN A 490 11.74 17.66 20.54
CA ASN A 490 12.58 16.47 20.65
C ASN A 490 13.64 16.58 21.77
N LYS A 491 13.32 17.27 22.87
CA LYS A 491 14.23 17.39 24.02
C LYS A 491 14.01 16.23 24.98
N ALA A 492 15.09 15.55 25.37
CA ALA A 492 15.04 14.51 26.39
C ALA A 492 14.31 14.98 27.66
N SER A 493 13.65 14.03 28.32
CA SER A 493 13.08 14.23 29.64
C SER A 493 13.94 13.54 30.70
N ASP A 494 14.11 14.17 31.86
CA ASP A 494 14.83 13.60 33.01
C ASP A 494 14.22 12.28 33.54
N ARG A 495 12.99 11.95 33.11
CA ARG A 495 12.25 10.76 33.56
C ARG A 495 12.36 9.57 32.61
N GLN A 496 13.01 9.73 31.45
CA GLN A 496 12.96 8.72 30.39
C GLN A 496 13.83 7.49 30.67
N PHE A 497 14.85 7.62 31.52
CA PHE A 497 15.78 6.52 31.83
C PHE A 497 15.51 5.87 33.19
N VAL A 498 15.93 4.61 33.33
CA VAL A 498 15.98 3.92 34.62
C VAL A 498 17.23 4.34 35.37
N SER A 499 17.09 4.60 36.67
CA SER A 499 18.25 4.71 37.56
C SER A 499 18.81 3.32 37.82
N ILE A 500 19.90 2.96 37.13
CA ILE A 500 20.57 1.65 37.29
C ILE A 500 21.32 1.55 38.63
N PHE A 501 21.44 2.67 39.36
CA PHE A 501 22.02 2.70 40.71
C PHE A 501 20.92 2.60 41.79
N SER A 502 20.40 1.40 42.01
CA SER A 502 19.79 1.02 43.29
C SER A 502 20.58 -0.17 43.86
N PRO A 503 21.17 -0.08 45.07
CA PRO A 503 22.21 -1.03 45.52
C PRO A 503 21.75 -2.46 45.87
N LEU A 504 20.50 -2.84 45.58
CA LEU A 504 19.90 -4.04 46.22
C LEU A 504 19.54 -5.19 45.27
N THR A 505 19.66 -5.05 43.96
CA THR A 505 19.43 -6.17 43.03
C THR A 505 20.32 -6.01 41.79
N GLY A 506 21.34 -6.86 41.67
CA GLY A 506 22.26 -6.84 40.53
C GLY A 506 21.57 -7.19 39.21
N PRO A 507 21.92 -6.54 38.08
CA PRO A 507 21.34 -6.86 36.79
C PRO A 507 22.06 -8.03 36.12
N TYR A 508 21.29 -9.01 35.66
CA TYR A 508 21.72 -9.89 34.56
C TYR A 508 21.67 -9.05 33.28
N MET A 509 22.83 -8.56 32.83
CA MET A 509 22.96 -8.01 31.48
C MET A 509 23.07 -9.17 30.49
N LEU A 510 22.09 -9.30 29.58
CA LEU A 510 22.31 -10.02 28.33
C LEU A 510 23.18 -9.12 27.44
N GLN A 511 24.38 -9.61 27.14
CA GLN A 511 25.36 -8.97 26.25
C GLN A 511 25.13 -9.38 24.80
#